data_AF-A0A384BF76-F1
#
_entry.id   AF-A0A384BF76-F1
#
_cell.length_a   1.000
_cell.length_b   1.000
_cell.length_c   1.000
_cell.angle_alpha   90.00
_cell.angle_beta   90.00
_cell.angle_gamma   90.00
#
_symmetry.space_group_name_H-M   'P 1'
#
loop_
_entity.id
_entity.type
_entity.pdbx_description
1 polymer ?
#
loop_
_entity_poly.entity_id
_entity_poly.type
_entity_poly.pdbx_seq_one_letter_code
_entity_poly.pdbx_strand_id
1 'polypeptide(L)'
;MSSSRRVGKMAEEEPRKKIPLVPENLLKKRKAYQALKATQAKQALLQRKERKGKEIKFKRLEWFLRDSWRQLRDRGRLRRLEVKPHGLEVPDKHSLAFVLRIERINGVSLLVQRTIARLRLKKIFSGVFMQVTPQTIKTLRIVEPYVTWGFPNLKSVRELILKRGQAKVKNKIIPLTDNTVIEEHLGKFGVICLEDLIHEIAFPGKNFQVISGFLRPFQLSVARHATKNRVGFLKEVGSPGYRGERINQLIRQLN
;
A
#
# COMPACT_ATOMS: atom_id res chain seq x y z
N MET A 1 66.76 -4.02 60.28
CA MET A 1 65.43 -4.68 60.23
C MET A 1 64.70 -4.16 59.00
N SER A 2 65.07 -4.64 57.82
CA SER A 2 64.36 -5.66 57.01
C SER A 2 62.97 -5.22 56.53
N SER A 3 63.00 -4.50 55.40
CA SER A 3 61.85 -4.20 54.53
C SER A 3 61.46 -5.46 53.74
N SER A 4 60.19 -5.85 53.77
CA SER A 4 59.64 -6.87 52.89
C SER A 4 58.43 -6.31 52.13
N ARG A 5 58.66 -5.99 50.85
CA ARG A 5 57.62 -5.62 49.88
C ARG A 5 56.86 -6.88 49.48
N ARG A 6 55.53 -6.86 49.63
CA ARG A 6 54.64 -7.90 49.09
C ARG A 6 54.65 -7.84 47.56
N VAL A 7 55.08 -8.93 46.92
CA VAL A 7 55.00 -9.13 45.47
C VAL A 7 53.61 -9.64 45.12
N GLY A 8 52.94 -8.98 44.18
CA GLY A 8 51.62 -9.37 43.67
C GLY A 8 51.68 -10.66 42.85
N LYS A 9 50.66 -11.53 43.01
CA LYS A 9 50.43 -12.68 42.13
C LYS A 9 49.78 -12.20 40.83
N MET A 10 50.47 -12.41 39.70
CA MET A 10 49.87 -12.29 38.36
C MET A 10 48.99 -13.51 38.08
N ALA A 11 47.87 -13.29 37.38
CA ALA A 11 46.94 -14.33 36.97
C ALA A 11 47.60 -15.31 35.99
N GLU A 12 47.44 -16.61 36.25
CA GLU A 12 47.87 -17.68 35.36
C GLU A 12 47.12 -17.61 34.03
N GLU A 13 47.85 -17.56 32.91
CA GLU A 13 47.27 -17.69 31.57
C GLU A 13 46.75 -19.12 31.36
N GLU A 14 45.45 -19.27 31.08
CA GLU A 14 44.89 -20.57 30.74
C GLU A 14 45.57 -21.17 29.49
N PRO A 15 45.90 -22.47 29.47
CA PRO A 15 46.57 -23.10 28.34
C PRO A 15 45.67 -23.04 27.09
N ARG A 16 46.20 -22.44 26.01
CA ARG A 16 45.53 -22.37 24.70
C ARG A 16 45.15 -23.78 24.24
N LYS A 17 43.84 -24.06 24.19
CA LYS A 17 43.28 -25.33 23.69
C LYS A 17 43.81 -25.61 22.28
N LYS A 18 44.66 -26.63 22.12
CA LYS A 18 45.17 -27.08 20.81
C LYS A 18 43.99 -27.63 20.01
N ILE A 19 43.63 -26.94 18.92
CA ILE A 19 42.59 -27.40 17.99
C ILE A 19 43.17 -28.60 17.22
N PRO A 20 42.50 -29.77 17.21
CA PRO A 20 42.99 -30.92 16.47
C PRO A 20 43.04 -30.58 14.97
N LEU A 21 44.18 -30.84 14.31
CA LEU A 21 44.32 -30.65 12.87
C LEU A 21 43.46 -31.69 12.15
N VAL A 22 42.31 -31.23 11.63
CA VAL A 22 41.43 -32.05 10.81
C VAL A 22 41.90 -32.00 9.36
N PRO A 23 42.05 -33.15 8.66
CA PRO A 23 42.43 -33.16 7.26
C PRO A 23 41.47 -32.36 6.38
N GLU A 24 42.00 -31.56 5.46
CA GLU A 24 41.21 -30.67 4.58
C GLU A 24 40.13 -31.41 3.79
N ASN A 25 40.45 -32.62 3.33
CA ASN A 25 39.52 -33.45 2.55
C ASN A 25 38.26 -33.79 3.36
N LEU A 26 38.39 -33.94 4.67
CA LEU A 26 37.29 -34.23 5.58
C LEU A 26 36.42 -32.98 5.80
N LEU A 27 37.04 -31.80 5.92
CA LEU A 27 36.33 -30.52 6.00
C LEU A 27 35.56 -30.21 4.71
N LYS A 28 36.18 -30.43 3.54
CA LYS A 28 35.54 -30.26 2.22
C LYS A 28 34.33 -31.20 2.06
N LYS A 29 34.46 -32.47 2.46
CA LYS A 29 33.33 -33.44 2.48
C LYS A 29 32.19 -33.01 3.42
N ARG A 30 32.50 -32.55 4.64
CA ARG A 30 31.49 -32.04 5.60
C ARG A 30 30.74 -30.83 5.04
N LYS A 31 31.43 -29.89 4.41
CA LYS A 31 30.82 -28.70 3.80
C LYS A 31 29.90 -29.05 2.64
N ALA A 32 30.33 -29.97 1.76
CA ALA A 32 29.51 -30.46 0.65
C ALA A 32 28.25 -31.20 1.14
N TYR A 33 28.39 -32.07 2.15
CA TYR A 33 27.26 -32.78 2.74
C TYR A 33 26.26 -31.83 3.42
N GLN A 34 26.74 -30.83 4.17
CA GLN A 34 25.88 -29.80 4.77
C GLN A 34 25.13 -28.99 3.71
N ALA A 35 25.79 -28.64 2.59
CA ALA A 35 25.15 -27.93 1.48
C ALA A 35 24.04 -28.78 0.83
N LEU A 36 24.29 -30.07 0.57
CA LEU A 36 23.29 -31.01 0.04
C LEU A 36 22.11 -31.19 0.99
N LYS A 37 22.38 -31.32 2.30
CA LYS A 37 21.31 -31.43 3.31
C LYS A 37 20.47 -30.16 3.38
N ALA A 38 21.10 -28.99 3.25
CA ALA A 38 20.40 -27.71 3.22
C ALA A 38 19.54 -27.53 1.96
N THR A 39 20.02 -27.96 0.78
CA THR A 39 19.21 -27.92 -0.45
C THR A 39 18.04 -28.89 -0.40
N GLN A 40 18.25 -30.12 0.08
CA GLN A 40 17.18 -31.11 0.29
C GLN A 40 16.14 -30.61 1.30
N ALA A 41 16.57 -30.01 2.42
CA ALA A 41 15.66 -29.43 3.40
C ALA A 41 14.83 -28.27 2.81
N LYS A 42 15.45 -27.41 1.99
CA LYS A 42 14.73 -26.35 1.26
C LYS A 42 13.70 -26.92 0.29
N GLN A 43 14.07 -27.93 -0.50
CA GLN A 43 13.16 -28.59 -1.44
C GLN A 43 11.99 -29.29 -0.73
N ALA A 44 12.25 -30.01 0.37
CA ALA A 44 11.21 -30.64 1.18
C ALA A 44 10.24 -29.61 1.78
N LEU A 45 10.72 -28.43 2.20
CA LEU A 45 9.86 -27.34 2.67
C LEU A 45 8.99 -26.76 1.56
N LEU A 46 9.52 -26.61 0.33
CA LEU A 46 8.75 -26.16 -0.83
C LEU A 46 7.67 -27.18 -1.20
N GLN A 47 8.03 -28.46 -1.28
CA GLN A 47 7.07 -29.54 -1.55
C GLN A 47 6.00 -29.64 -0.46
N ARG A 48 6.35 -29.42 0.82
CA ARG A 48 5.37 -29.38 1.91
C ARG A 48 4.41 -28.19 1.79
N LYS A 49 4.88 -27.04 1.27
CA LYS A 49 4.01 -25.89 0.98
C LYS A 49 3.06 -26.18 -0.18
N GLU A 50 3.52 -26.88 -1.21
CA GLU A 50 2.69 -27.29 -2.36
C GLU A 50 1.66 -28.35 -1.97
N ARG A 51 2.08 -29.39 -1.23
CA ARG A 51 1.21 -30.48 -0.75
C ARG A 51 0.14 -30.05 0.24
N LYS A 52 0.35 -28.95 0.97
CA LYS A 52 -0.70 -28.41 1.85
C LYS A 52 -1.98 -28.05 1.10
N GLY A 53 -1.95 -28.00 -0.24
CA GLY A 53 -3.12 -27.73 -1.05
C GLY A 53 -3.75 -26.38 -0.69
N LYS A 54 -4.79 -25.99 -1.41
CA LYS A 54 -5.68 -24.95 -0.89
C LYS A 54 -6.69 -25.71 -0.04
N GLU A 55 -6.68 -25.52 1.29
CA GLU A 55 -7.78 -25.98 2.14
C GLU A 55 -9.10 -25.60 1.47
N ILE A 56 -9.95 -26.59 1.20
CA ILE A 56 -11.27 -26.37 0.62
C ILE A 56 -12.03 -25.55 1.66
N LYS A 57 -12.14 -24.24 1.41
CA LYS A 57 -12.90 -23.34 2.28
C LYS A 57 -14.38 -23.66 2.13
N PHE A 58 -14.86 -24.56 2.97
CA PHE A 58 -16.30 -24.85 3.08
C PHE A 58 -17.03 -23.56 3.48
N LYS A 59 -17.91 -23.09 2.60
CA LYS A 59 -18.78 -21.94 2.87
C LYS A 59 -20.16 -22.47 3.21
N ARG A 60 -20.69 -22.06 4.36
CA ARG A 60 -22.07 -22.37 4.76
C ARG A 60 -23.07 -21.69 3.82
N LEU A 61 -24.27 -22.26 3.69
CA LEU A 61 -25.36 -21.69 2.89
C LEU A 61 -25.66 -20.23 3.26
N GLU A 62 -25.62 -19.90 4.55
CA GLU A 62 -25.79 -18.53 5.07
C GLU A 62 -24.86 -17.51 4.40
N TRP A 63 -23.64 -17.92 4.05
CA TRP A 63 -22.68 -17.03 3.39
C TRP A 63 -23.20 -16.60 2.02
N PHE A 64 -23.76 -17.53 1.24
CA PHE A 64 -24.32 -17.26 -0.09
C PHE A 64 -25.56 -16.38 0.01
N LEU A 65 -26.45 -16.62 0.98
CA LEU A 65 -27.63 -15.78 1.22
C LEU A 65 -27.24 -14.34 1.58
N ARG A 66 -26.28 -14.17 2.51
CA ARG A 66 -25.77 -12.85 2.89
C ARG A 66 -25.12 -12.13 1.72
N ASP A 67 -24.36 -12.83 0.87
CA ASP A 67 -23.73 -12.26 -0.32
C ASP A 67 -24.78 -11.81 -1.35
N SER A 68 -25.77 -12.67 -1.63
CA SER A 68 -26.89 -12.35 -2.52
C SER A 68 -27.67 -11.10 -2.07
N TRP A 69 -27.98 -11.01 -0.77
CA TRP A 69 -28.68 -9.83 -0.23
C TRP A 69 -27.84 -8.55 -0.30
N ARG A 70 -26.51 -8.63 -0.13
CA ARG A 70 -25.62 -7.47 -0.34
C ARG A 70 -25.64 -7.03 -1.79
N GLN A 71 -25.54 -7.96 -2.73
CA GLN A 71 -25.61 -7.65 -4.15
C GLN A 71 -26.96 -7.03 -4.54
N LEU A 72 -28.08 -7.54 -4.01
CA LEU A 72 -29.41 -7.01 -4.28
C LEU A 72 -29.56 -5.57 -3.75
N ARG A 73 -29.11 -5.30 -2.52
CA ARG A 73 -29.11 -3.95 -1.94
C ARG A 73 -28.26 -2.98 -2.76
N ASP A 74 -27.09 -3.43 -3.22
CA ASP A 74 -26.21 -2.62 -4.06
C ASP A 74 -26.83 -2.32 -5.43
N ARG A 75 -27.46 -3.30 -6.08
CA ARG A 75 -28.22 -3.09 -7.32
C ARG A 75 -29.36 -2.09 -7.14
N GLY A 76 -30.14 -2.22 -6.06
CA GLY A 76 -31.21 -1.29 -5.74
C GLY A 76 -30.70 0.13 -5.49
N ARG A 77 -29.55 0.28 -4.82
CA ARG A 77 -28.88 1.56 -4.62
C ARG A 77 -28.44 2.19 -5.95
N LEU A 78 -27.82 1.43 -6.83
CA LEU A 78 -27.40 1.92 -8.15
C LEU A 78 -28.60 2.40 -8.98
N ARG A 79 -29.69 1.63 -9.00
CA ARG A 79 -30.94 2.04 -9.67
C ARG A 79 -31.49 3.37 -9.10
N ARG A 80 -31.45 3.55 -7.78
CA ARG A 80 -31.86 4.82 -7.16
C ARG A 80 -30.97 6.00 -7.58
N LEU A 81 -29.66 5.78 -7.70
CA LEU A 81 -28.71 6.80 -8.16
C LEU A 81 -28.95 7.21 -9.62
N GLU A 82 -29.41 6.28 -10.47
CA GLU A 82 -29.77 6.55 -11.86
C GLU A 82 -31.07 7.36 -11.96
N VAL A 83 -32.09 6.99 -11.18
CA VAL A 83 -33.42 7.65 -11.21
C VAL A 83 -33.40 9.02 -10.54
N LYS A 84 -32.72 9.14 -9.40
CA LYS A 84 -32.58 10.39 -8.65
C LYS A 84 -31.10 10.69 -8.45
N PRO A 85 -30.42 11.22 -9.48
CA PRO A 85 -29.08 11.74 -9.29
C PRO A 85 -29.19 12.86 -8.25
N HIS A 86 -28.53 12.69 -7.10
CA HIS A 86 -28.35 13.81 -6.18
C HIS A 86 -27.77 14.98 -6.99
N GLY A 87 -28.29 16.20 -6.76
CA GLY A 87 -27.88 17.40 -7.48
C GLY A 87 -26.37 17.38 -7.66
N LEU A 88 -25.93 17.40 -8.92
CA LEU A 88 -24.52 17.40 -9.28
C LEU A 88 -23.96 18.79 -8.99
N GLU A 89 -23.95 19.18 -7.73
CA GLU A 89 -23.19 20.34 -7.28
C GLU A 89 -21.74 19.90 -7.32
N VAL A 90 -21.15 20.04 -8.51
CA VAL A 90 -19.70 20.12 -8.65
C VAL A 90 -19.32 21.32 -7.80
N PRO A 91 -18.51 21.17 -6.75
CA PRO A 91 -18.04 22.34 -6.04
C PRO A 91 -17.11 23.08 -7.00
N ASP A 92 -17.60 24.15 -7.62
CA ASP A 92 -16.90 24.91 -8.69
C ASP A 92 -15.51 25.39 -8.26
N LYS A 93 -15.22 25.38 -6.95
CA LYS A 93 -13.96 25.81 -6.36
C LYS A 93 -12.80 24.82 -6.49
N HIS A 94 -13.04 23.53 -6.74
CA HIS A 94 -11.98 22.52 -6.68
C HIS A 94 -11.90 21.62 -7.90
N SER A 95 -10.74 21.64 -8.56
CA SER A 95 -10.46 20.87 -9.77
C SER A 95 -9.84 19.49 -9.50
N LEU A 96 -9.35 19.24 -8.29
CA LEU A 96 -8.64 18.00 -7.90
C LEU A 96 -9.31 17.32 -6.70
N ALA A 97 -9.55 16.02 -6.81
CA ALA A 97 -9.98 15.17 -5.70
C ALA A 97 -8.93 14.11 -5.35
N PHE A 98 -8.81 13.81 -4.06
CA PHE A 98 -8.10 12.63 -3.57
C PHE A 98 -9.11 11.57 -3.16
N VAL A 99 -8.87 10.34 -3.61
CA VAL A 99 -9.81 9.22 -3.49
C VAL A 99 -9.12 8.09 -2.74
N LEU A 100 -9.61 7.76 -1.55
CA LEU A 100 -9.02 6.77 -0.64
C LEU A 100 -9.98 5.62 -0.37
N ARG A 101 -9.53 4.38 -0.59
CA ARG A 101 -10.32 3.20 -0.29
C ARG A 101 -10.24 2.83 1.19
N ILE A 102 -11.38 2.77 1.87
CA ILE A 102 -11.45 2.46 3.32
C ILE A 102 -12.06 1.08 3.57
N GLU A 103 -13.04 0.67 2.76
CA GLU A 103 -13.75 -0.60 2.98
C GLU A 103 -13.34 -1.74 2.04
N ARG A 104 -13.75 -2.95 2.44
CA ARG A 104 -13.63 -4.17 1.64
C ARG A 104 -14.84 -4.31 0.71
N ILE A 105 -14.60 -4.79 -0.51
CA ILE A 105 -15.60 -4.85 -1.58
C ILE A 105 -16.22 -6.25 -1.71
N ASN A 106 -16.50 -6.91 -0.58
CA ASN A 106 -16.98 -8.29 -0.58
C ASN A 106 -18.50 -8.33 -0.85
N GLY A 107 -18.93 -9.02 -1.91
CA GLY A 107 -20.35 -9.20 -2.24
C GLY A 107 -20.99 -7.98 -2.90
N VAL A 108 -20.23 -7.25 -3.71
CA VAL A 108 -20.67 -6.02 -4.38
C VAL A 108 -20.96 -6.27 -5.86
N SER A 109 -21.74 -5.41 -6.50
CA SER A 109 -22.06 -5.52 -7.92
C SER A 109 -20.80 -5.49 -8.80
N LEU A 110 -20.87 -6.16 -9.96
CA LEU A 110 -19.78 -6.16 -10.95
C LEU A 110 -19.41 -4.74 -11.41
N LEU A 111 -20.39 -3.84 -11.48
CA LEU A 111 -20.19 -2.45 -11.84
C LEU A 111 -19.26 -1.76 -10.84
N VAL A 112 -19.52 -1.89 -9.53
CA VAL A 112 -18.64 -1.33 -8.48
C VAL A 112 -17.24 -1.96 -8.54
N GLN A 113 -17.13 -3.28 -8.74
CA GLN A 113 -15.82 -3.96 -8.84
C GLN A 113 -15.01 -3.44 -10.02
N ARG A 114 -15.63 -3.31 -11.19
CA ARG A 114 -15.00 -2.78 -12.41
C ARG A 114 -14.59 -1.32 -12.23
N THR A 115 -15.42 -0.51 -11.60
CA THR A 115 -15.10 0.89 -11.32
C THR A 115 -13.90 1.01 -10.39
N ILE A 116 -13.86 0.30 -9.27
CA ILE A 116 -12.73 0.31 -8.33
C ILE A 116 -11.44 -0.20 -8.99
N ALA A 117 -11.53 -1.21 -9.85
CA ALA A 117 -10.41 -1.70 -10.63
C ALA A 117 -9.88 -0.62 -11.61
N ARG A 118 -10.77 0.10 -12.30
CA ARG A 118 -10.42 1.23 -13.19
C ARG A 118 -9.74 2.37 -12.42
N LEU A 119 -10.22 2.66 -11.21
CA LEU A 119 -9.60 3.64 -10.30
C LEU A 119 -8.26 3.17 -9.73
N ARG A 120 -7.84 1.93 -9.97
CA ARG A 120 -6.60 1.32 -9.47
C ARG A 120 -6.59 1.14 -7.93
N LEU A 121 -7.75 1.20 -7.28
CA LEU A 121 -7.91 1.10 -5.82
C LEU A 121 -8.04 -0.35 -5.33
N LYS A 122 -7.05 -1.19 -5.63
CA LYS A 122 -7.10 -2.64 -5.35
C LYS A 122 -6.93 -3.00 -3.87
N LYS A 123 -6.12 -2.26 -3.14
CA LYS A 123 -5.82 -2.52 -1.72
C LYS A 123 -6.66 -1.62 -0.82
N ILE A 124 -6.86 -2.03 0.42
CA ILE A 124 -7.41 -1.14 1.46
C ILE A 124 -6.34 -0.09 1.78
N PHE A 125 -6.76 1.14 2.06
CA PHE A 125 -5.91 2.31 2.26
C PHE A 125 -5.02 2.65 1.05
N SER A 126 -5.46 2.27 -0.16
CA SER A 126 -4.87 2.82 -1.39
C SER A 126 -5.54 4.14 -1.75
N GLY A 127 -4.75 5.13 -2.15
CA GLY A 127 -5.21 6.46 -2.56
C GLY A 127 -4.79 6.83 -3.98
N VAL A 128 -5.63 7.58 -4.70
CA VAL A 128 -5.36 8.07 -6.07
C VAL A 128 -5.86 9.50 -6.23
N PHE A 129 -5.13 10.33 -6.97
CA PHE A 129 -5.58 11.64 -7.40
C PHE A 129 -6.46 11.55 -8.64
N MET A 130 -7.53 12.33 -8.67
CA MET A 130 -8.52 12.34 -9.75
C MET A 130 -8.94 13.77 -10.06
N GLN A 131 -8.99 14.12 -11.34
CA GLN A 131 -9.55 15.40 -11.77
C GLN A 131 -11.06 15.41 -11.56
N VAL A 132 -11.58 16.50 -11.03
CA VAL A 132 -13.00 16.69 -10.76
C VAL A 132 -13.69 17.10 -12.05
N THR A 133 -14.62 16.26 -12.50
CA THR A 133 -15.47 16.45 -13.68
C THR A 133 -16.84 15.87 -13.37
N PRO A 134 -17.91 16.29 -14.07
CA PRO A 134 -19.24 15.71 -13.83
C PRO A 134 -19.27 14.18 -13.96
N GLN A 135 -18.46 13.62 -14.86
CA GLN A 135 -18.36 12.17 -15.08
C GLN A 135 -17.61 11.45 -13.96
N THR A 136 -16.53 12.04 -13.45
CA THR A 136 -15.77 11.46 -12.35
C THR A 136 -16.57 11.53 -11.05
N ILE A 137 -17.36 12.58 -10.82
CA ILE A 137 -18.28 12.64 -9.67
C ILE A 137 -19.33 11.52 -9.75
N LYS A 138 -19.97 11.31 -10.91
CA LYS A 138 -20.88 10.16 -11.12
C LYS A 138 -20.19 8.83 -10.79
N THR A 139 -18.94 8.67 -11.22
CA THR A 139 -18.10 7.50 -10.93
C THR A 139 -17.82 7.36 -9.43
N LEU A 140 -17.56 8.46 -8.72
CA LEU A 140 -17.31 8.47 -7.28
C LEU A 140 -18.56 8.13 -6.48
N ARG A 141 -19.75 8.60 -6.90
CA ARG A 141 -21.04 8.25 -6.28
C ARG A 141 -21.34 6.76 -6.33
N ILE A 142 -20.98 6.10 -7.44
CA ILE A 142 -21.11 4.65 -7.57
C ILE A 142 -20.31 3.91 -6.48
N VAL A 143 -19.09 4.36 -6.19
CA VAL A 143 -18.16 3.72 -5.24
C VAL A 143 -18.15 4.33 -3.84
N GLU A 144 -18.99 5.35 -3.61
CA GLU A 144 -19.06 6.14 -2.37
C GLU A 144 -19.14 5.31 -1.08
N PRO A 145 -19.89 4.18 -1.03
CA PRO A 145 -19.93 3.37 0.20
C PRO A 145 -18.59 2.73 0.58
N TYR A 146 -17.64 2.62 -0.34
CA TYR A 146 -16.37 1.91 -0.11
C TYR A 146 -15.16 2.83 -0.02
N VAL A 147 -15.34 4.09 -0.40
CA VAL A 147 -14.29 5.03 -0.71
C VAL A 147 -14.62 6.36 -0.07
N THR A 148 -13.62 6.98 0.53
CA THR A 148 -13.68 8.34 1.01
C THR A 148 -12.97 9.24 0.03
N TRP A 149 -13.59 10.37 -0.31
CA TRP A 149 -12.98 11.32 -1.23
C TRP A 149 -13.27 12.77 -0.81
N GLY A 150 -12.41 13.68 -1.28
CA GLY A 150 -12.44 15.08 -0.91
C GLY A 150 -11.33 15.86 -1.59
N PHE A 151 -11.14 17.10 -1.19
CA PHE A 151 -10.22 18.04 -1.83
C PHE A 151 -8.91 18.15 -1.05
N PRO A 152 -7.77 17.69 -1.62
CA PRO A 152 -6.49 17.78 -0.95
C PRO A 152 -5.89 19.19 -1.06
N ASN A 153 -5.18 19.61 -0.03
CA ASN A 153 -4.39 20.84 -0.06
C ASN A 153 -3.03 20.60 -0.73
N LEU A 154 -2.40 21.64 -1.25
CA LEU A 154 -1.06 21.57 -1.86
C LEU A 154 -0.03 20.89 -0.93
N LYS A 155 -0.09 21.17 0.38
CA LYS A 155 0.74 20.51 1.39
C LYS A 155 0.52 18.99 1.42
N SER A 156 -0.73 18.54 1.40
CA SER A 156 -1.08 17.11 1.41
C SER A 156 -0.63 16.42 0.12
N VAL A 157 -0.77 17.09 -1.03
CA VAL A 157 -0.29 16.58 -2.34
C VAL A 157 1.22 16.41 -2.32
N ARG A 158 1.95 17.46 -1.92
CA ARG A 158 3.41 17.46 -1.77
C ARG A 158 3.88 16.34 -0.85
N GLU A 159 3.32 16.24 0.35
CA GLU A 159 3.72 15.21 1.33
C GLU A 159 3.46 13.78 0.82
N LEU A 160 2.36 13.54 0.10
CA LEU A 160 2.06 12.22 -0.46
C LEU A 160 3.06 11.83 -1.56
N ILE A 161 3.36 12.76 -2.47
CA ILE A 161 4.30 12.51 -3.57
C ILE A 161 5.71 12.33 -3.02
N LEU A 162 6.16 13.18 -2.10
CA LEU A 162 7.52 13.08 -1.55
C LEU A 162 7.73 11.84 -0.67
N LYS A 163 6.77 11.50 0.21
CA LYS A 163 6.93 10.37 1.14
C LYS A 163 6.58 9.02 0.54
N ARG A 164 5.59 8.99 -0.36
CA ARG A 164 4.98 7.74 -0.85
C ARG A 164 4.90 7.65 -2.37
N GLY A 165 5.48 8.62 -3.09
CA GLY A 165 5.53 8.65 -4.55
C GLY A 165 6.30 7.47 -5.12
N GLN A 166 5.61 6.70 -5.94
CA GLN A 166 6.18 5.58 -6.69
C GLN A 166 5.67 5.66 -8.12
N ALA A 167 6.55 5.47 -9.08
CA ALA A 167 6.20 5.35 -10.48
C ALA A 167 6.08 3.88 -10.89
N LYS A 168 5.26 3.62 -11.90
CA LYS A 168 5.23 2.33 -12.59
C LYS A 168 5.92 2.47 -13.96
N VAL A 169 7.19 2.07 -14.03
CA VAL A 169 8.01 2.13 -15.25
C VAL A 169 8.35 0.71 -15.71
N LYS A 170 8.09 0.37 -16.97
CA LYS A 170 8.40 -0.96 -17.56
C LYS A 170 7.96 -2.14 -16.66
N ASN A 171 6.76 -2.03 -16.07
CA ASN A 171 6.19 -2.97 -15.09
C ASN A 171 6.93 -3.14 -13.75
N LYS A 172 8.00 -2.38 -13.52
CA LYS A 172 8.68 -2.28 -12.22
C LYS A 172 8.14 -1.09 -11.43
N ILE A 173 8.24 -1.18 -10.11
CA ILE A 173 7.88 -0.11 -9.19
C ILE A 173 9.17 0.58 -8.78
N ILE A 174 9.27 1.88 -9.06
CA ILE A 174 10.47 2.67 -8.80
C ILE A 174 10.07 3.85 -7.88
N PRO A 175 10.78 4.10 -6.77
CA PRO A 175 10.54 5.30 -5.96
C PRO A 175 10.96 6.55 -6.74
N LEU A 176 10.28 7.67 -6.50
CA LEU A 176 10.61 8.95 -7.14
C LEU A 176 11.75 9.65 -6.38
N THR A 177 12.95 9.11 -6.45
CA THR A 177 14.16 9.72 -5.83
C THR A 177 14.90 10.63 -6.79
N ASP A 178 15.03 10.21 -8.06
CA ASP A 178 15.83 10.90 -9.06
C ASP A 178 14.94 11.56 -10.11
N ASN A 179 15.26 12.81 -10.47
CA ASN A 179 14.51 13.56 -11.48
C ASN A 179 14.66 12.97 -12.89
N THR A 180 15.73 12.22 -13.16
CA THR A 180 15.97 11.57 -14.46
C THR A 180 14.83 10.64 -14.86
N VAL A 181 14.27 9.89 -13.90
CA VAL A 181 13.13 8.98 -14.14
C VAL A 181 11.87 9.74 -14.54
N ILE A 182 11.69 10.95 -14.02
CA ILE A 182 10.55 11.81 -14.31
C ILE A 182 10.73 12.43 -15.70
N GLU A 183 11.90 13.01 -15.97
CA GLU A 183 12.23 13.63 -17.24
C GLU A 183 12.14 12.64 -18.42
N GLU A 184 12.69 11.43 -18.28
CA GLU A 184 12.64 10.40 -19.32
C GLU A 184 11.20 10.03 -19.74
N HIS A 185 10.26 10.04 -18.79
CA HIS A 185 8.88 9.62 -19.02
C HIS A 185 7.91 10.78 -19.30
N LEU A 186 8.11 11.91 -18.65
CA LEU A 186 7.19 13.05 -18.64
C LEU A 186 7.79 14.32 -19.25
N GLY A 187 9.07 14.33 -19.65
CA GLY A 187 9.72 15.50 -20.27
C GLY A 187 9.00 15.98 -21.53
N LYS A 188 8.34 15.09 -22.27
CA LYS A 188 7.48 15.43 -23.42
C LYS A 188 6.28 16.32 -23.05
N PHE A 189 5.85 16.29 -21.79
CA PHE A 189 4.75 17.07 -21.25
C PHE A 189 5.23 18.31 -20.48
N GLY A 190 6.54 18.61 -20.50
CA GLY A 190 7.14 19.73 -19.77
C GLY A 190 7.36 19.47 -18.29
N VAL A 191 7.31 18.21 -17.83
CA VAL A 191 7.56 17.85 -16.42
C VAL A 191 8.96 17.25 -16.32
N ILE A 192 9.88 18.02 -15.75
CA ILE A 192 11.30 17.66 -15.69
C ILE A 192 11.66 17.19 -14.28
N CYS A 193 11.13 17.87 -13.26
CA CYS A 193 11.46 17.58 -11.87
C CYS A 193 10.25 17.16 -11.02
N LEU A 194 10.53 16.72 -9.79
CA LEU A 194 9.51 16.43 -8.78
C LEU A 194 8.59 17.60 -8.47
N GLU A 195 9.10 18.83 -8.52
CA GLU A 195 8.31 20.03 -8.21
C GLU A 195 7.28 20.31 -9.30
N ASP A 196 7.67 20.21 -10.56
CA ASP A 196 6.77 20.31 -11.72
C ASP A 196 5.67 19.25 -11.63
N LEU A 197 6.03 18.03 -11.22
CA LEU A 197 5.08 16.93 -11.02
C LEU A 197 4.05 17.26 -9.93
N ILE A 198 4.47 17.86 -8.82
CA ILE A 198 3.57 18.29 -7.74
C ILE A 198 2.64 19.39 -8.24
N HIS A 199 3.17 20.36 -8.99
CA HIS A 199 2.41 21.47 -9.55
C HIS A 199 1.33 20.98 -10.53
N GLU A 200 1.71 20.16 -11.51
CA GLU A 200 0.77 19.60 -12.51
C GLU A 200 -0.32 18.71 -11.89
N ILE A 201 -0.02 18.05 -10.77
CA ILE A 201 -1.03 17.27 -10.05
C ILE A 201 -1.95 18.16 -9.25
N ALA A 202 -1.41 19.17 -8.56
CA ALA A 202 -2.18 20.11 -7.76
C ALA A 202 -3.16 20.93 -8.62
N PHE A 203 -2.71 21.31 -9.82
CA PHE A 203 -3.47 22.08 -10.80
C PHE A 203 -3.69 21.24 -12.06
N PRO A 204 -4.73 20.39 -12.09
CA PRO A 204 -4.94 19.44 -13.17
C PRO A 204 -5.17 20.15 -14.52
N GLY A 205 -4.16 20.05 -15.40
CA GLY A 205 -4.20 20.52 -16.79
C GLY A 205 -4.63 19.45 -17.80
N LYS A 206 -4.33 19.68 -19.08
CA LYS A 206 -4.67 18.75 -20.20
C LYS A 206 -3.99 17.38 -20.06
N ASN A 207 -2.76 17.36 -19.54
CA ASN A 207 -1.92 16.15 -19.45
C ASN A 207 -2.11 15.37 -18.14
N PHE A 208 -3.05 15.79 -17.27
CA PHE A 208 -3.23 15.22 -15.94
C PHE A 208 -3.47 13.69 -15.94
N GLN A 209 -4.20 13.16 -16.92
CA GLN A 209 -4.47 11.72 -16.99
C GLN A 209 -3.20 10.89 -17.21
N VAL A 210 -2.27 11.40 -18.02
CA VAL A 210 -0.99 10.73 -18.29
C VAL A 210 -0.09 10.80 -17.06
N ILE A 211 0.01 11.98 -16.46
CA ILE A 211 0.83 12.24 -15.27
C ILE A 211 0.33 11.44 -14.05
N SER A 212 -0.98 11.46 -13.79
CA SER A 212 -1.58 10.63 -12.73
C SER A 212 -1.50 9.14 -13.04
N GLY A 213 -1.47 8.76 -14.32
CA GLY A 213 -1.27 7.39 -14.81
C GLY A 213 0.13 6.84 -14.49
N PHE A 214 1.15 7.68 -14.60
CA PHE A 214 2.54 7.38 -14.25
C PHE A 214 2.70 7.04 -12.76
N LEU A 215 2.01 7.79 -11.90
CA LEU A 215 1.97 7.52 -10.48
C LEU A 215 1.22 6.22 -10.15
N ARG A 216 1.83 5.41 -9.29
CA ARG A 216 1.20 4.27 -8.66
C ARG A 216 0.23 4.76 -7.57
N PRO A 217 -0.91 4.08 -7.35
CA PRO A 217 -1.76 4.35 -6.19
C PRO A 217 -0.95 4.35 -4.90
N PHE A 218 -1.06 5.43 -4.14
CA PHE A 218 -0.39 5.63 -2.86
C PHE A 218 -0.88 4.57 -1.89
N GLN A 219 0.05 3.86 -1.25
CA GLN A 219 -0.30 2.91 -0.19
C GLN A 219 -0.13 3.63 1.13
N LEU A 220 -1.24 4.03 1.74
CA LEU A 220 -1.25 4.64 3.06
C LEU A 220 -1.21 3.55 4.14
N SER A 221 -0.67 3.89 5.31
CA SER A 221 -0.52 2.95 6.42
C SER A 221 -1.30 3.43 7.63
N VAL A 222 -1.87 2.48 8.36
CA VAL A 222 -2.46 2.73 9.67
C VAL A 222 -1.33 2.77 10.70
N ALA A 223 -1.36 3.74 11.63
CA ALA A 223 -0.41 3.80 12.73
C ALA A 223 -0.41 2.47 13.53
N ARG A 224 0.78 2.00 13.92
CA ARG A 224 0.96 0.67 14.56
C ARG A 224 0.19 0.51 15.88
N HIS A 225 -0.16 1.59 16.56
CA HIS A 225 -0.95 1.56 17.80
C HIS A 225 -2.46 1.50 17.55
N ALA A 226 -2.92 2.03 16.40
CA ALA A 226 -4.32 2.02 16.01
C ALA A 226 -4.80 0.62 15.57
N THR A 227 -3.89 -0.27 15.17
CA THR A 227 -4.23 -1.66 14.82
C THR A 227 -4.63 -2.51 16.04
N LYS A 228 -4.20 -2.16 17.26
CA LYS A 228 -4.65 -2.82 18.50
C LYS A 228 -6.11 -2.48 18.81
N ASN A 229 -6.52 -1.22 18.60
CA ASN A 229 -7.87 -0.72 18.84
C ASN A 229 -8.64 -0.53 17.52
N ARG A 230 -8.88 -1.61 16.78
CA ARG A 230 -9.53 -1.56 15.46
C ARG A 230 -10.88 -0.84 15.46
N VAL A 231 -11.67 -0.98 16.53
CA VAL A 231 -12.98 -0.33 16.67
C VAL A 231 -12.83 1.19 16.86
N GLY A 232 -11.88 1.61 17.70
CA GLY A 232 -11.55 3.03 17.91
C GLY A 232 -11.01 3.67 16.63
N PHE A 233 -10.09 2.98 15.95
CA PHE A 233 -9.54 3.45 14.69
C PHE A 233 -10.60 3.60 13.59
N LEU A 234 -11.58 2.69 13.50
CA LEU A 234 -12.68 2.86 12.54
C LEU A 234 -13.56 4.07 12.86
N LYS A 235 -13.72 4.42 14.15
CA LYS A 235 -14.40 5.67 14.55
C LYS A 235 -13.60 6.91 14.16
N GLU A 236 -12.28 6.88 14.36
CA GLU A 236 -11.37 7.99 13.99
C GLU A 236 -11.30 8.18 12.47
N VAL A 237 -11.16 7.07 11.74
CA VAL A 237 -11.19 7.08 10.27
C VAL A 237 -12.52 7.60 9.80
N GLY A 238 -13.63 7.29 10.46
CA GLY A 238 -14.98 7.76 10.14
C GLY A 238 -15.63 7.06 8.95
N SER A 239 -16.84 7.50 8.59
CA SER A 239 -17.66 6.87 7.54
C SER A 239 -17.11 7.11 6.11
N PRO A 240 -17.27 6.14 5.19
CA PRO A 240 -17.03 6.34 3.76
C PRO A 240 -17.86 7.49 3.18
N GLY A 241 -17.40 8.05 2.06
CA GLY A 241 -18.13 9.07 1.31
C GLY A 241 -17.39 10.41 1.16
N TYR A 242 -18.14 11.45 0.79
CA TYR A 242 -17.60 12.78 0.57
C TYR A 242 -17.24 13.49 1.88
N ARG A 243 -16.04 14.08 1.94
CA ARG A 243 -15.53 14.81 3.13
C ARG A 243 -15.10 16.25 2.88
N GLY A 244 -15.14 16.72 1.65
CA GLY A 244 -14.59 18.03 1.29
C GLY A 244 -13.13 18.17 1.76
N GLU A 245 -12.82 19.27 2.46
CA GLU A 245 -11.47 19.57 2.96
C GLU A 245 -11.02 18.72 4.16
N ARG A 246 -11.96 18.09 4.89
CA ARG A 246 -11.64 17.25 6.06
C ARG A 246 -10.81 16.02 5.68
N ILE A 247 -10.74 15.67 4.40
CA ILE A 247 -9.86 14.60 3.91
C ILE A 247 -8.39 14.86 4.24
N ASN A 248 -7.97 16.12 4.34
CA ASN A 248 -6.58 16.47 4.66
C ASN A 248 -6.15 15.98 6.04
N GLN A 249 -7.07 15.99 7.02
CA GLN A 249 -6.81 15.45 8.35
C GLN A 249 -6.58 13.94 8.28
N LEU A 250 -7.43 13.24 7.51
CA LEU A 250 -7.33 11.80 7.30
C LEU A 250 -6.03 11.42 6.56
N ILE A 251 -5.63 12.19 5.55
CA ILE A 251 -4.36 11.98 4.84
C ILE A 251 -3.20 12.11 5.83
N ARG A 252 -3.16 13.15 6.66
CA ARG A 252 -2.09 13.35 7.66
C ARG A 252 -2.00 12.24 8.69
N GLN A 253 -3.13 11.64 9.07
CA GLN A 253 -3.16 10.50 10.01
C GLN A 253 -2.62 9.20 9.39
N LEU A 254 -2.78 9.01 8.08
CA LEU A 254 -2.43 7.78 7.38
C LEU A 254 -1.11 7.85 6.60
N ASN A 255 -0.54 9.06 6.45
CA ASN A 255 0.69 9.31 5.72
C ASN A 255 1.95 9.10 6.57
#